data_AF-A0A349BCJ1-F1
#
_entry.id   AF-A0A349BCJ1-F1
#
_cell.length_a   1.000
_cell.length_b   1.000
_cell.length_c   1.000
_cell.angle_alpha   90.00
_cell.angle_beta   90.00
_cell.angle_gamma   90.00
#
_symmetry.space_group_name_H-M   'P 1'
#
loop_
_entity.id
_entity.type
_entity.pdbx_description
1 polymer ?
#
loop_
_entity_poly.entity_id
_entity_poly.type
_entity_poly.pdbx_seq_one_letter_code
_entity_poly.pdbx_strand_id
1 'polypeptide(L)'
;MSVFEHVVYHSACLDPSNPTKPTLEIEAVVREGDVDDGPVLLPWADFVFMVGKPIADRCYREFADTGRIVEHLGVKHLAFPLWTAGEIIHL
;
A
#
# COMPACT_ATOMS: atom_id res chain seq x y z
N MET A 1 -13.74 -3.92 -6.77
CA MET A 1 -13.44 -4.22 -5.35
C MET A 1 -11.93 -4.37 -5.25
N SER A 2 -11.20 -3.29 -4.99
CA SER A 2 -9.71 -3.33 -5.06
C SER A 2 -9.03 -3.36 -3.70
N VAL A 3 -9.80 -3.45 -2.62
CA VAL A 3 -9.30 -3.77 -1.27
C VAL A 3 -10.14 -4.92 -0.72
N PHE A 4 -9.48 -5.95 -0.18
CA PHE A 4 -10.09 -7.08 0.53
C PHE A 4 -9.14 -7.54 1.63
N GLU A 5 -9.64 -7.75 2.86
CA GLU A 5 -8.81 -8.07 4.03
C GLU A 5 -7.59 -7.13 4.17
N HIS A 6 -7.81 -5.83 3.98
CA HIS A 6 -6.80 -4.77 3.95
C HIS A 6 -5.78 -4.82 2.79
N VAL A 7 -5.80 -5.84 1.94
CA VAL A 7 -4.87 -5.98 0.81
C VAL A 7 -5.37 -5.21 -0.41
N VAL A 8 -4.49 -4.41 -0.99
CA VAL A 8 -4.72 -3.62 -2.21
C VAL A 8 -4.38 -4.44 -3.45
N TYR A 9 -5.32 -4.52 -4.40
CA TYR A 9 -5.17 -5.29 -5.65
C TYR A 9 -5.08 -4.42 -6.92
N HIS A 10 -5.53 -3.16 -6.85
CA HIS A 10 -5.43 -2.21 -7.96
C HIS A 10 -5.04 -0.83 -7.42
N SER A 11 -3.78 -0.45 -7.62
CA SER A 11 -3.26 0.87 -7.24
C SER A 11 -2.27 1.43 -8.25
N ALA A 12 -2.14 2.75 -8.27
CA ALA A 12 -1.17 3.48 -9.08
C ALA A 12 -0.30 4.39 -8.19
N CYS A 13 0.97 4.55 -8.55
CA CYS A 13 1.85 5.55 -7.93
C CYS A 13 1.55 6.92 -8.50
N LEU A 14 1.13 7.86 -7.66
CA LEU A 14 0.87 9.24 -8.08
C LEU A 14 2.14 10.10 -8.15
N ASP A 15 3.10 9.83 -7.26
CA ASP A 15 4.37 10.55 -7.23
C ASP A 15 5.54 9.60 -6.89
N PRO A 16 6.38 9.25 -7.88
CA PRO A 16 7.53 8.39 -7.67
C PRO A 16 8.79 9.16 -7.20
N SER A 17 8.73 10.49 -7.04
CA SER A 17 9.91 11.31 -6.70
C SER A 17 10.51 10.98 -5.33
N ASN A 18 9.68 10.49 -4.41
CA ASN A 18 10.09 10.03 -3.09
C ASN A 18 9.60 8.59 -2.81
N PRO A 19 10.34 7.56 -3.24
CA PRO A 19 9.88 6.18 -3.19
C PRO A 19 9.77 5.61 -1.77
N THR A 20 10.36 6.25 -0.75
CA THR A 20 10.16 5.85 0.66
C THR A 20 8.91 6.47 1.29
N LYS A 21 8.27 7.41 0.57
CA LYS A 21 6.96 8.01 0.92
C LYS A 21 6.02 8.00 -0.30
N PRO A 22 5.71 6.82 -0.86
CA PRO A 22 4.89 6.74 -2.06
C PRO A 22 3.45 7.18 -1.75
N THR A 23 2.91 8.03 -2.62
CA THR A 23 1.48 8.35 -2.64
C THR A 23 0.80 7.44 -3.65
N LEU A 24 -0.23 6.71 -3.20
CA LEU A 24 -0.96 5.75 -4.03
C LEU A 24 -2.40 6.22 -4.25
N GLU A 25 -2.89 6.01 -5.47
CA GLU A 25 -4.33 6.02 -5.76
C GLU A 25 -4.84 4.57 -5.74
N ILE A 26 -6.01 4.35 -5.12
CA ILE A 26 -6.58 3.02 -4.91
C ILE A 26 -8.08 3.05 -5.27
N GLU A 27 -8.54 2.13 -6.11
CA GLU A 27 -9.95 2.04 -6.49
C GLU A 27 -10.72 1.04 -5.59
N ALA A 28 -10.98 1.38 -4.33
CA ALA A 28 -11.60 0.43 -3.39
C ALA A 28 -13.13 0.54 -3.30
N VAL A 29 -13.80 -0.58 -2.99
CA VAL A 29 -15.15 -0.52 -2.41
C VAL A 29 -14.95 -0.56 -0.91
N VAL A 30 -15.34 0.50 -0.20
CA VAL A 30 -15.15 0.64 1.24
C VAL A 30 -16.50 0.55 1.93
N ARG A 31 -16.61 -0.28 2.96
CA ARG A 31 -17.78 -0.41 3.82
C ARG A 31 -17.54 0.29 5.16
N GLU A 32 -18.62 0.54 5.89
CA GLU A 32 -18.52 1.07 7.25
C GLU A 32 -17.69 0.13 8.14
N GLY A 33 -16.68 0.68 8.81
CA GLY A 33 -15.71 -0.08 9.61
C GLY A 33 -14.39 -0.39 8.90
N ASP A 34 -14.35 -0.48 7.57
CA ASP A 34 -13.13 -0.84 6.82
C ASP A 34 -12.02 0.22 6.95
N VAL A 35 -12.39 1.48 7.21
CA VAL A 35 -11.45 2.61 7.29
C VAL A 35 -10.64 2.61 8.59
N ASP A 36 -11.26 2.14 9.68
CA ASP A 36 -10.67 2.18 11.02
C ASP A 36 -10.00 0.86 11.41
N ASP A 37 -10.10 -0.18 10.58
CA ASP A 37 -9.70 -1.55 10.89
C ASP A 37 -8.21 -1.85 10.61
N GLY A 38 -7.38 -0.81 10.50
CA GLY A 38 -5.92 -0.93 10.53
C GLY A 38 -5.18 -0.54 9.25
N PRO A 39 -3.93 -1.01 9.06
CA PRO A 39 -3.08 -0.58 7.97
C PRO A 39 -3.57 -1.12 6.63
N VAL A 40 -3.49 -0.29 5.59
CA VAL A 40 -3.64 -0.77 4.21
C VAL A 40 -2.36 -1.50 3.79
N LEU A 41 -2.51 -2.66 3.15
CA LEU A 41 -1.41 -3.54 2.77
C LEU A 41 -1.24 -3.57 1.25
N LEU A 42 -0.08 -3.15 0.75
CA LEU A 42 0.30 -3.34 -0.65
C LEU A 42 1.21 -4.56 -0.76
N PRO A 43 0.92 -5.57 -1.59
CA PRO A 43 1.85 -6.67 -1.83
C PRO A 43 3.23 -6.14 -2.24
N TRP A 44 4.30 -6.66 -1.63
CA TRP A 44 5.65 -6.16 -1.91
C TRP A 44 6.03 -6.32 -3.39
N ALA A 45 5.55 -7.38 -4.04
CA ALA A 45 5.74 -7.59 -5.47
C ALA A 45 5.14 -6.46 -6.32
N ASP A 46 3.99 -5.93 -5.93
CA ASP A 46 3.32 -4.84 -6.65
C ASP A 46 4.08 -3.53 -6.45
N PHE A 47 4.60 -3.28 -5.25
CA PHE A 47 5.51 -2.15 -5.04
C PHE A 47 6.76 -2.26 -5.93
N VAL A 48 7.38 -3.44 -6.00
CA VAL A 48 8.54 -3.70 -6.89
C VAL A 48 8.19 -3.48 -8.35
N PHE A 49 7.01 -3.91 -8.79
CA PHE A 49 6.53 -3.69 -10.16
C PHE A 49 6.33 -2.19 -10.44
N MET A 50 5.75 -1.48 -9.48
CA MET A 50 5.39 -0.07 -9.57
C MET A 50 6.62 0.85 -9.64
N VAL A 51 7.61 0.65 -8.78
CA VAL A 51 8.79 1.53 -8.70
C VAL A 51 10.04 0.96 -9.38
N GLY A 52 10.01 -0.31 -9.79
CA GLY A 52 11.15 -1.05 -10.32
C GLY A 52 12.08 -1.59 -9.23
N LYS A 53 12.65 -2.78 -9.49
CA LYS A 53 13.50 -3.51 -8.52
C LYS A 53 14.65 -2.70 -7.92
N PRO A 54 15.45 -1.93 -8.69
CA PRO A 54 16.58 -1.18 -8.10
C PRO A 54 16.13 -0.13 -7.07
N ILE A 55 14.97 0.50 -7.30
CA ILE A 55 14.42 1.47 -6.35
C ILE A 55 13.87 0.73 -5.13
N ALA A 56 13.13 -0.34 -5.32
CA ALA A 56 12.57 -1.13 -4.23
C ALA A 56 13.65 -1.70 -3.30
N ASP A 57 14.75 -2.23 -3.85
CA ASP A 57 15.88 -2.74 -3.05
C ASP A 57 16.50 -1.64 -2.17
N ARG A 58 16.61 -0.40 -2.67
CA ARG A 58 17.13 0.74 -1.88
C ARG A 58 16.18 1.14 -0.75
N CYS A 59 14.87 1.04 -0.97
CA CYS A 59 13.86 1.42 0.02
C CYS A 59 13.63 0.35 1.09
N TYR A 60 13.88 -0.93 0.77
CA TYR A 60 13.51 -2.06 1.63
C TYR A 60 14.04 -1.93 3.06
N ARG A 61 15.31 -1.52 3.22
CA ARG A 61 15.92 -1.39 4.55
C ARG A 61 15.17 -0.38 5.41
N GLU A 62 14.87 0.79 4.86
CA GLU A 62 14.13 1.84 5.59
C GLU A 62 12.72 1.37 5.96
N PHE A 63 12.02 0.68 5.07
CA PHE A 63 10.71 0.11 5.39
C PHE A 63 10.78 -0.98 6.45
N ALA A 64 11.79 -1.84 6.40
CA ALA A 64 11.98 -2.89 7.41
C ALA A 64 12.31 -2.27 8.78
N ASP A 65 13.22 -1.30 8.82
CA ASP A 65 13.65 -0.62 10.06
C ASP A 65 12.49 0.16 10.70
N THR A 66 11.53 0.64 9.90
CA THR A 66 10.32 1.33 10.38
C THR A 66 9.13 0.40 10.63
N GLY A 67 9.32 -0.92 10.53
CA GLY A 67 8.27 -1.92 10.78
C GLY A 67 7.17 -1.96 9.71
N ARG A 68 7.41 -1.38 8.53
CA ARG A 68 6.44 -1.32 7.42
C ARG A 68 6.48 -2.53 6.50
N ILE A 69 7.47 -3.40 6.60
CA ILE A 69 7.45 -4.70 5.91
C ILE A 69 6.80 -5.73 6.84
N VAL A 70 5.60 -6.18 6.49
CA VAL A 70 4.81 -7.11 7.30
C VAL A 70 4.48 -8.37 6.50
N GLU A 71 4.16 -9.46 7.20
CA GLU A 71 3.61 -10.67 6.60
C GLU A 71 2.11 -10.76 6.89
N HIS A 72 1.32 -11.01 5.86
CA HIS A 72 -0.12 -11.22 5.96
C HIS A 72 -0.50 -12.35 5.00
N LEU A 73 -1.21 -13.37 5.51
CA LEU A 73 -1.56 -14.58 4.78
C LEU A 73 -0.35 -15.28 4.10
N GLY A 74 0.82 -15.23 4.75
CA GLY A 74 2.06 -15.82 4.24
C GLY A 74 2.74 -15.04 3.09
N VAL A 75 2.27 -13.82 2.81
CA VAL A 75 2.81 -12.95 1.76
C VAL A 75 3.37 -11.66 2.37
N LYS A 76 4.51 -11.18 1.84
CA LYS A 76 5.09 -9.91 2.26
C LYS A 76 4.33 -8.72 1.69
N HIS A 77 4.04 -7.75 2.55
CA HIS A 77 3.37 -6.51 2.22
C HIS A 77 4.16 -5.30 2.72
N LEU A 78 4.02 -4.18 2.01
CA LEU A 78 4.32 -2.85 2.50
C LEU A 78 3.06 -2.30 3.18
N ALA A 79 3.15 -2.04 4.47
CA ALA A 79 2.08 -1.47 5.27
C ALA A 79 2.03 0.05 5.17
N PHE A 80 0.82 0.58 5.07
CA PHE A 80 0.46 1.99 5.16
C PHE A 80 -0.36 2.17 6.44
N PRO A 81 0.32 2.37 7.60
CA PRO A 81 -0.34 2.43 8.91
C PRO A 81 -1.16 3.69 9.11
N LEU A 82 -0.82 4.74 8.38
CA LEU A 82 -1.62 5.96 8.29
C LEU A 82 -2.03 6.11 6.84
N TRP A 83 -3.33 6.20 6.63
CA TRP A 83 -3.93 6.49 5.36
C TRP A 83 -5.15 7.36 5.61
N THR A 84 -5.57 8.07 4.58
CA THR A 84 -6.79 8.88 4.62
C THR A 84 -7.43 8.66 3.28
N ALA A 85 -8.72 8.32 3.27
CA ALA A 85 -9.45 8.31 2.02
C ALA A 85 -9.41 9.72 1.43
N GLY A 86 -8.98 9.83 0.18
CA GLY A 86 -9.07 11.07 -0.60
C GLY A 86 -10.53 11.33 -0.98
N GLU A 87 -10.76 11.70 -2.25
CA GLU A 87 -12.13 11.78 -2.76
C GLU A 87 -12.75 10.37 -2.83
N ILE A 88 -13.81 10.14 -2.04
CA ILE A 88 -14.62 8.91 -2.12
C ILE A 88 -15.78 9.19 -3.07
N ILE A 89 -15.75 8.56 -4.25
CA ILE A 89 -16.86 8.63 -5.19
C ILE A 89 -17.85 7.52 -4.82
N HIS A 90 -19.01 7.90 -4.28
CA HIS A 90 -20.13 6.98 -4.12
C HIS A 90 -20.83 6.81 -5.47
N LEU A 91 -20.79 5.60 -6.03
CA LEU A 91 -21.59 5.21 -7.19
C LEU A 91 -23.03 4.86 -6.78
#